data_AF-A0A662LSC7-F1
#
_entry.id   AF-A0A662LSC7-F1
#
_cell.length_a   1.000
_cell.length_b   1.000
_cell.length_c   1.000
_cell.angle_alpha   90.00
_cell.angle_beta   90.00
_cell.angle_gamma   90.00
#
_symmetry.space_group_name_H-M   'P 1'
#
loop_
_entity.id
_entity.type
_entity.pdbx_description
1 polymer ?
#
loop_
_entity_poly.entity_id
_entity_poly.type
_entity_poly.pdbx_seq_one_letter_code
_entity_poly.pdbx_strand_id
1 'polypeptide(L)'
;MNKRVMAIVSILFLIIMIMGCIGDNKDTDGDKISDASEKLGWQITIYNIDGTTENKMVYSDPNKIDTDGDGLDDYEEMIALSDPTDSDTDDDGLLDNDEEDSSLIHFDSWVINVKGQNISVIADYSKQGNLATQYDSDFDGLTDSEEYLKGSNPGDKDTDGDGDGDFIDPEPCWNLKVEIYIKEFTLKKNMDVGGGANLYFVINVGDETRTSEVWDVSLNQEKRIDTMFSIDFFDRNAHDSDELRIQLNAIDKDQNSILGDPTIKIDNSKEEFLIYYDINNSDLTDYSLTGDEGELSFSIEILRT
;
A
#
# COMPACT_ATOMS: atom_id res chain seq x y z
N MET A 1 17.25 -2.73 17.03
CA MET A 1 17.60 -1.31 17.29
C MET A 1 19.07 -1.17 17.70
N ASN A 2 19.90 -0.80 16.74
CA ASN A 2 21.35 -0.69 16.89
C ASN A 2 21.73 0.55 17.72
N LYS A 3 22.40 0.33 18.86
CA LYS A 3 22.99 1.36 19.75
C LYS A 3 24.06 2.25 19.09
N ARG A 4 24.26 2.14 17.78
CA ARG A 4 25.27 2.86 17.00
C ARG A 4 24.73 4.17 16.41
N VAL A 5 23.44 4.23 16.04
CA VAL A 5 22.83 5.44 15.45
C VAL A 5 22.63 6.52 16.52
N MET A 6 22.11 6.16 17.70
CA MET A 6 21.99 7.06 18.87
C MET A 6 23.35 7.61 19.38
N ALA A 7 24.46 6.93 19.10
CA ALA A 7 25.78 7.37 19.52
C ALA A 7 26.38 8.43 18.59
N ILE A 8 26.03 8.45 17.31
CA ILE A 8 26.58 9.40 16.32
C ILE A 8 25.89 10.76 16.44
N VAL A 9 24.56 10.77 16.53
CA VAL A 9 23.77 12.00 16.76
C VAL A 9 24.17 12.69 18.08
N SER A 10 24.42 11.91 19.14
CA SER A 10 24.84 12.44 20.44
C SER A 10 26.29 12.98 20.47
N ILE A 11 27.18 12.52 19.58
CA ILE A 11 28.57 12.97 19.52
C ILE A 11 28.71 14.21 18.63
N LEU A 12 27.90 14.33 17.58
CA LEU A 12 27.84 15.54 16.73
C LEU A 12 27.26 16.73 17.50
N PHE A 13 26.18 16.51 18.26
CA PHE A 13 25.56 17.52 19.14
C PHE A 13 26.50 18.02 20.26
N LEU A 14 27.46 17.18 20.68
CA LEU A 14 28.43 17.53 21.73
C LEU A 14 29.58 18.42 21.21
N ILE A 15 29.86 18.42 19.91
CA ILE A 15 30.91 19.26 19.31
C ILE A 15 30.39 20.69 19.08
N ILE A 16 29.12 20.85 18.72
CA ILE A 16 28.50 22.14 18.42
C ILE A 16 28.31 22.99 19.69
N MET A 17 27.95 22.37 20.83
CA MET A 17 27.81 23.05 22.12
C MET A 17 29.13 23.65 22.68
N ILE A 18 30.29 23.25 22.16
CA ILE A 18 31.61 23.73 22.64
C ILE A 18 32.10 24.95 21.84
N MET A 19 31.55 25.22 20.65
CA MET A 19 32.01 26.31 19.77
C MET A 19 31.26 27.64 19.94
N GLY A 20 30.06 27.64 20.55
CA GLY A 20 29.32 28.86 20.92
C GLY A 20 29.97 29.74 22.01
N CYS A 21 31.24 29.52 22.35
CA CYS A 21 31.95 30.27 23.38
C CYS A 21 33.03 31.22 22.83
N ILE A 22 33.24 31.30 21.50
CA ILE A 22 34.28 32.18 20.93
C ILE A 22 33.86 32.78 19.57
N GLY A 23 33.25 33.98 19.60
CA GLY A 23 33.29 34.96 18.49
C GLY A 23 31.96 35.21 17.77
N ASP A 24 31.45 36.45 17.88
CA ASP A 24 30.28 37.03 17.19
C ASP A 24 28.99 36.19 17.16
N ASN A 25 28.14 36.38 18.17
CA ASN A 25 26.74 35.91 18.20
C ASN A 25 25.82 36.80 17.36
N LYS A 26 26.33 37.38 16.26
CA LYS A 26 25.50 38.15 15.35
C LYS A 26 24.77 37.15 14.46
N ASP A 27 23.46 37.32 14.40
CA ASP A 27 22.49 36.53 13.64
C ASP A 27 21.64 37.61 12.95
N THR A 28 21.74 37.70 11.63
CA THR A 28 21.34 38.89 10.87
C THR A 28 19.94 38.79 10.30
N ASP A 29 19.56 37.61 9.85
CA ASP A 29 18.23 37.21 9.37
C ASP A 29 17.34 36.65 10.49
N GLY A 30 17.92 36.19 11.60
CA GLY A 30 17.18 35.77 12.78
C GLY A 30 16.70 34.33 12.73
N ASP A 31 17.38 33.46 11.99
CA ASP A 31 17.03 32.06 11.73
C ASP A 31 17.46 31.10 12.87
N LYS A 32 18.27 31.57 13.82
CA LYS A 32 18.91 30.83 14.96
C LYS A 32 20.29 30.23 14.65
N ILE A 33 20.85 30.48 13.48
CA ILE A 33 22.27 30.29 13.16
C ILE A 33 22.98 31.65 13.28
N SER A 34 24.28 31.65 13.62
CA SER A 34 25.05 32.90 13.64
C SER A 34 25.74 33.14 12.30
N ASP A 35 25.92 34.41 11.90
CA ASP A 35 26.65 34.84 10.70
C ASP A 35 28.02 34.13 10.53
N ALA A 36 28.63 33.75 11.65
CA ALA A 36 29.91 33.07 11.70
C ALA A 36 29.78 31.55 11.48
N SER A 37 28.72 30.93 12.01
CA SER A 37 28.39 29.51 11.80
C SER A 37 27.98 29.23 10.36
N GLU A 38 27.15 30.08 9.76
CA GLU A 38 26.71 29.95 8.36
C GLU A 38 27.90 30.02 7.38
N LYS A 39 28.83 30.96 7.62
CA LYS A 39 30.09 31.07 6.86
C LYS A 39 31.06 29.93 7.13
N LEU A 40 31.00 29.33 8.31
CA LEU A 40 31.84 28.18 8.65
C LEU A 40 31.31 26.93 7.96
N GLY A 41 29.99 26.82 7.84
CA GLY A 41 29.28 25.70 7.24
C GLY A 41 29.24 24.45 8.12
N TRP A 42 28.54 23.43 7.64
CA TRP A 42 28.51 22.09 8.21
C TRP A 42 28.71 21.02 7.13
N GLN A 43 28.97 19.78 7.54
CA GLN A 43 29.11 18.65 6.62
C GLN A 43 27.84 17.83 6.60
N ILE A 44 27.38 17.49 5.39
CA ILE A 44 26.26 16.58 5.14
C ILE A 44 26.76 15.36 4.35
N THR A 45 25.93 14.32 4.26
CA THR A 45 26.21 13.13 3.45
C THR A 45 25.00 12.82 2.59
N ILE A 46 25.18 12.90 1.26
CA ILE A 46 24.15 12.63 0.26
C ILE A 46 24.34 11.21 -0.29
N TYR A 47 23.26 10.48 -0.52
CA TYR A 47 23.19 9.12 -1.02
C TYR A 47 22.51 9.14 -2.39
N ASN A 48 23.29 8.91 -3.43
CA ASN A 48 22.84 9.04 -4.82
C ASN A 48 22.22 7.73 -5.35
N ILE A 49 21.42 7.85 -6.41
CA ILE A 49 20.80 6.72 -7.15
C ILE A 49 21.79 5.61 -7.58
N ASP A 50 23.05 5.95 -7.86
CA ASP A 50 24.05 4.97 -8.28
C ASP A 50 24.65 4.16 -7.11
N GLY A 51 24.13 4.37 -5.90
CA GLY A 51 24.57 3.77 -4.65
C GLY A 51 25.85 4.38 -4.09
N THR A 52 26.32 5.50 -4.64
CA THR A 52 27.47 6.23 -4.10
C THR A 52 27.04 7.23 -3.03
N THR A 53 27.97 7.56 -2.13
CA THR A 53 27.76 8.60 -1.11
C THR A 53 28.70 9.76 -1.35
N GLU A 54 28.18 10.97 -1.25
CA GLU A 54 28.92 12.22 -1.34
C GLU A 54 28.97 12.89 0.04
N ASN A 55 30.15 13.36 0.45
CA ASN A 55 30.28 14.20 1.64
C ASN A 55 30.45 15.64 1.17
N LYS A 56 29.44 16.48 1.41
CA LYS A 56 29.40 17.89 0.98
C LYS A 56 29.58 18.80 2.20
N MET A 57 30.33 19.88 2.03
CA MET A 57 30.39 20.96 3.03
C MET A 57 29.48 22.07 2.53
N VAL A 58 28.44 22.38 3.29
CA VAL A 58 27.35 23.30 2.92
C VAL A 58 27.39 24.56 3.77
N TYR A 59 26.77 25.63 3.26
CA TYR A 59 26.80 26.97 3.85
C TYR A 59 25.48 27.68 3.52
N SER A 60 24.95 28.47 4.44
CA SER A 60 23.79 29.36 4.21
C SER A 60 24.20 30.83 3.99
N ASP A 61 23.27 31.68 3.53
CA ASP A 61 23.45 33.13 3.37
C ASP A 61 23.02 33.87 4.65
N PRO A 62 23.96 34.53 5.37
CA PRO A 62 23.69 35.30 6.60
C PRO A 62 22.81 36.53 6.47
N ASN A 63 22.03 36.67 5.41
CA ASN A 63 21.05 37.74 5.26
C ASN A 63 19.69 37.19 4.81
N LYS A 64 19.52 35.88 4.80
CA LYS A 64 18.32 35.18 4.41
C LYS A 64 18.01 34.14 5.46
N ILE A 65 16.76 34.06 5.86
CA ILE A 65 16.30 33.03 6.80
C ILE A 65 16.22 31.64 6.16
N ASP A 66 16.13 31.61 4.84
CA ASP A 66 15.89 30.46 3.97
C ASP A 66 16.66 30.78 2.68
N THR A 67 17.78 30.09 2.49
CA THR A 67 18.82 30.50 1.55
C THR A 67 18.44 30.21 0.10
N ASP A 68 17.81 29.06 -0.18
CA ASP A 68 17.36 28.64 -1.51
C ASP A 68 15.88 28.95 -1.79
N GLY A 69 15.08 29.20 -0.76
CA GLY A 69 13.69 29.60 -0.86
C GLY A 69 12.70 28.45 -0.97
N ASP A 70 13.04 27.25 -0.51
CA ASP A 70 12.16 26.07 -0.57
C ASP A 70 11.05 26.10 0.51
N GLY A 71 11.29 26.79 1.63
CA GLY A 71 10.35 26.95 2.73
C GLY A 71 10.81 26.35 4.07
N LEU A 72 11.94 25.67 4.13
CA LEU A 72 12.67 25.37 5.37
C LEU A 72 13.60 26.54 5.73
N ASP A 73 13.68 26.90 7.02
CA ASP A 73 14.70 27.86 7.46
C ASP A 73 16.09 27.17 7.53
N ASP A 74 17.19 27.93 7.35
CA ASP A 74 18.55 27.33 7.29
C ASP A 74 18.90 26.55 8.58
N TYR A 75 18.25 26.90 9.70
CA TYR A 75 18.34 26.19 10.98
C TYR A 75 17.63 24.82 10.97
N GLU A 76 16.46 24.74 10.37
CA GLU A 76 15.72 23.50 10.13
C GLU A 76 16.53 22.58 9.21
N GLU A 77 17.08 23.10 8.12
CA GLU A 77 17.95 22.36 7.20
C GLU A 77 19.23 21.84 7.87
N MET A 78 19.85 22.64 8.74
CA MET A 78 20.98 22.19 9.56
C MET A 78 20.62 21.01 10.48
N ILE A 79 19.37 20.92 10.94
CA ILE A 79 18.88 19.80 11.76
C ILE A 79 18.56 18.58 10.90
N ALA A 80 17.91 18.80 9.75
CA ALA A 80 17.58 17.78 8.75
C ALA A 80 18.83 17.19 8.08
N LEU A 81 19.94 17.93 8.08
CA LEU A 81 21.18 17.67 7.36
C LEU A 81 21.03 17.81 5.84
N SER A 82 20.17 18.71 5.37
CA SER A 82 20.05 19.11 3.96
C SER A 82 21.02 20.25 3.59
N ASP A 83 21.06 20.64 2.31
CA ASP A 83 21.87 21.74 1.78
C ASP A 83 21.05 23.03 1.58
N PRO A 84 21.31 24.10 2.39
CA PRO A 84 20.60 25.38 2.29
C PRO A 84 20.66 26.11 0.95
N THR A 85 21.48 25.63 0.02
CA THR A 85 21.65 26.24 -1.28
C THR A 85 20.97 25.46 -2.40
N ASP A 86 20.27 24.38 -2.06
CA ASP A 86 19.76 23.37 -2.97
C ASP A 86 18.40 22.84 -2.48
N SER A 87 17.32 23.30 -3.11
CA SER A 87 15.95 23.03 -2.64
C SER A 87 15.48 21.57 -2.77
N ASP A 88 16.35 20.69 -3.25
CA ASP A 88 16.16 19.26 -3.57
C ASP A 88 17.55 18.62 -3.46
N THR A 89 17.98 18.37 -2.23
CA THR A 89 19.39 18.15 -1.88
C THR A 89 19.98 16.87 -2.47
N ASP A 90 19.16 15.86 -2.76
CA ASP A 90 19.59 14.60 -3.38
C ASP A 90 19.14 14.41 -4.84
N ASP A 91 18.50 15.43 -5.42
CA ASP A 91 18.06 15.49 -6.82
C ASP A 91 17.03 14.39 -7.19
N ASP A 92 16.22 13.92 -6.25
CA ASP A 92 15.18 12.91 -6.50
C ASP A 92 13.89 13.50 -7.11
N GLY A 93 13.72 14.82 -7.01
CA GLY A 93 12.58 15.56 -7.54
C GLY A 93 11.49 15.93 -6.53
N LEU A 94 11.65 15.57 -5.25
CA LEU A 94 10.90 16.12 -4.11
C LEU A 94 11.72 17.24 -3.46
N LEU A 95 11.05 18.26 -2.93
CA LEU A 95 11.75 19.37 -2.26
C LEU A 95 12.04 19.02 -0.80
N ASP A 96 13.16 19.50 -0.25
CA ASP A 96 13.58 19.22 1.14
C ASP A 96 12.46 19.52 2.16
N ASN A 97 11.72 20.62 1.95
CA ASN A 97 10.57 20.96 2.79
C ASN A 97 9.41 19.95 2.76
N ASP A 98 9.18 19.29 1.63
CA ASP A 98 8.14 18.28 1.42
C ASP A 98 8.61 16.94 2.03
N GLU A 99 9.91 16.65 1.99
CA GLU A 99 10.50 15.47 2.62
C GLU A 99 10.42 15.53 4.15
N GLU A 100 10.57 16.72 4.75
CA GLU A 100 10.38 16.95 6.19
C GLU A 100 8.89 17.03 6.61
N ASP A 101 7.94 17.17 5.66
CA ASP A 101 6.51 17.19 5.96
C ASP A 101 5.98 15.77 6.23
N SER A 102 5.96 15.41 7.51
CA SER A 102 5.38 14.16 8.02
C SER A 102 3.88 13.96 7.68
N SER A 103 3.19 14.96 7.12
CA SER A 103 1.79 14.84 6.65
C SER A 103 1.65 14.25 5.25
N LEU A 104 2.75 14.19 4.49
CA LEU A 104 2.81 13.67 3.13
C LEU A 104 3.01 12.14 3.08
N ILE A 105 3.32 11.52 4.22
CA ILE A 105 3.53 10.08 4.37
C ILE A 105 2.19 9.40 4.72
N HIS A 106 1.74 8.42 3.92
CA HIS A 106 0.51 7.67 4.20
C HIS A 106 0.72 6.74 5.41
N PHE A 107 0.55 7.28 6.61
CA PHE A 107 0.46 6.42 7.79
C PHE A 107 -0.86 5.67 7.77
N ASP A 108 -0.79 4.37 8.08
CA ASP A 108 -1.85 3.60 8.72
C ASP A 108 -2.28 4.29 10.03
N SER A 109 -3.01 5.38 9.91
CA SER A 109 -3.40 6.23 11.01
C SER A 109 -4.58 5.58 11.70
N TRP A 110 -4.33 4.87 12.79
CA TRP A 110 -5.39 4.28 13.58
C TRP A 110 -6.15 5.40 14.30
N VAL A 111 -7.38 5.67 13.88
CA VAL A 111 -8.29 6.56 14.60
C VAL A 111 -8.86 5.81 15.81
N ILE A 112 -8.24 5.98 16.97
CA ILE A 112 -8.81 5.48 18.22
C ILE A 112 -9.77 6.51 18.81
N ASN A 113 -10.98 6.07 19.16
CA ASN A 113 -11.90 6.92 19.90
C ASN A 113 -11.59 6.84 21.41
N VAL A 114 -10.95 7.86 21.95
CA VAL A 114 -10.69 7.97 23.39
C VAL A 114 -11.66 9.00 23.97
N LYS A 115 -12.66 8.50 24.71
CA LYS A 115 -13.67 9.32 25.41
C LYS A 115 -14.45 10.27 24.48
N GLY A 116 -14.80 9.82 23.27
CA GLY A 116 -15.57 10.63 22.32
C GLY A 116 -14.74 11.59 21.49
N GLN A 117 -13.41 11.55 21.59
CA GLN A 117 -12.50 12.22 20.65
C GLN A 117 -11.82 11.18 19.78
N ASN A 118 -11.86 11.41 18.48
CA ASN A 118 -11.09 10.64 17.50
C ASN A 118 -9.64 11.12 17.58
N ILE A 119 -8.74 10.25 18.03
CA ILE A 119 -7.31 10.48 18.09
C ILE A 119 -6.69 9.60 17.01
N SER A 120 -6.12 10.20 15.98
CA SER A 120 -5.21 9.52 15.06
C SER A 120 -3.93 9.17 15.81
N VAL A 121 -3.64 7.87 15.93
CA VAL A 121 -2.38 7.37 16.47
C VAL A 121 -1.56 6.89 15.30
N ILE A 122 -0.47 7.61 15.04
CA ILE A 122 0.60 7.17 14.15
C ILE A 122 1.33 6.05 14.90
N ALA A 123 1.21 4.82 14.40
CA ALA A 123 1.63 3.62 15.14
C ALA A 123 3.14 3.43 15.20
N ASP A 124 3.89 3.98 14.25
CA ASP A 124 5.34 3.78 14.19
C ASP A 124 6.09 5.04 13.73
N TYR A 125 6.74 5.71 14.69
CA TYR A 125 7.69 6.81 14.44
C TYR A 125 9.04 6.30 13.87
N SER A 126 9.23 4.99 13.70
CA SER A 126 10.48 4.42 13.18
C SER A 126 10.48 4.09 11.68
N LYS A 127 9.35 4.30 11.01
CA LYS A 127 9.20 4.31 9.54
C LYS A 127 9.12 5.75 8.99
N GLN A 128 9.95 6.63 9.55
CA GLN A 128 10.11 8.00 9.12
C GLN A 128 11.34 7.98 8.20
N GLY A 129 11.25 7.91 6.87
CA GLY A 129 10.16 8.31 5.99
C GLY A 129 10.60 9.62 5.35
N ASN A 130 11.13 9.50 4.14
CA ASN A 130 11.78 10.50 3.29
C ASN A 130 12.95 11.27 3.94
N LEU A 131 14.15 11.19 3.36
CA LEU A 131 15.32 11.91 3.83
C LEU A 131 15.84 12.73 2.67
N ALA A 132 15.92 14.05 2.85
CA ALA A 132 16.49 15.02 1.89
C ALA A 132 17.94 14.78 1.47
N THR A 133 18.54 13.69 1.91
CA THR A 133 19.88 13.29 1.50
C THR A 133 19.89 11.88 0.91
N GLN A 134 18.75 11.21 0.77
CA GLN A 134 18.64 9.85 0.27
C GLN A 134 17.60 9.73 -0.83
N TYR A 135 18.12 9.67 -2.05
CA TYR A 135 17.36 9.51 -3.28
C TYR A 135 16.35 8.33 -3.30
N ASP A 136 16.56 7.32 -2.44
CA ASP A 136 15.73 6.13 -2.23
C ASP A 136 15.94 5.71 -0.76
N SER A 137 15.06 6.18 0.11
CA SER A 137 15.20 6.14 1.57
C SER A 137 15.21 4.74 2.15
N ASP A 138 14.47 3.81 1.54
CA ASP A 138 14.40 2.43 2.02
C ASP A 138 15.25 1.44 1.21
N PHE A 139 15.70 1.83 0.01
CA PHE A 139 16.46 1.04 -0.96
C PHE A 139 15.68 -0.07 -1.65
N ASP A 140 14.40 0.10 -1.97
CA ASP A 140 13.57 -0.86 -2.71
C ASP A 140 13.63 -0.67 -4.24
N GLY A 141 14.12 0.49 -4.69
CA GLY A 141 14.30 0.85 -6.09
C GLY A 141 13.27 1.83 -6.65
N LEU A 142 12.32 2.32 -5.85
CA LEU A 142 11.58 3.55 -6.10
C LEU A 142 12.29 4.75 -5.46
N THR A 143 12.15 5.93 -6.07
CA THR A 143 12.60 7.17 -5.44
C THR A 143 11.55 7.70 -4.48
N ASP A 144 11.95 8.49 -3.50
CA ASP A 144 11.02 9.03 -2.53
C ASP A 144 9.96 9.93 -3.21
N SER A 145 10.34 10.63 -4.28
CA SER A 145 9.42 11.37 -5.16
C SER A 145 8.47 10.47 -5.99
N GLU A 146 8.90 9.29 -6.45
CA GLU A 146 8.06 8.31 -7.14
C GLU A 146 7.02 7.71 -6.18
N GLU A 147 7.46 7.41 -4.97
CA GLU A 147 6.61 6.92 -3.88
C GLU A 147 5.60 7.97 -3.44
N TYR A 148 6.03 9.23 -3.31
CA TYR A 148 5.13 10.35 -3.05
C TYR A 148 4.01 10.45 -4.10
N LEU A 149 4.34 10.28 -5.39
CA LEU A 149 3.35 10.29 -6.47
C LEU A 149 2.38 9.09 -6.41
N LYS A 150 2.85 7.94 -5.92
CA LYS A 150 2.04 6.73 -5.69
C LYS A 150 1.24 6.81 -4.38
N GLY A 151 1.67 7.62 -3.43
CA GLY A 151 1.17 7.69 -2.08
C GLY A 151 1.75 6.65 -1.13
N SER A 152 2.76 5.87 -1.57
CA SER A 152 3.46 4.89 -0.73
C SER A 152 4.39 5.59 0.26
N ASN A 153 4.99 4.84 1.18
CA ASN A 153 5.85 5.38 2.23
C ASN A 153 7.33 5.18 1.89
N PRO A 154 8.08 6.28 1.62
CA PRO A 154 9.49 6.19 1.24
C PRO A 154 10.44 5.51 2.25
N GLY A 155 9.98 5.36 3.49
CA GLY A 155 10.74 4.66 4.52
C GLY A 155 10.43 3.17 4.65
N ASP A 156 9.64 2.57 3.75
CA ASP A 156 8.99 1.28 3.96
C ASP A 156 8.74 0.47 2.69
N LYS A 157 9.62 -0.52 2.45
CA LYS A 157 9.69 -1.34 1.22
C LYS A 157 8.42 -2.07 0.78
N ASP A 158 7.41 -2.08 1.62
CA ASP A 158 6.17 -2.84 1.56
C ASP A 158 5.19 -2.08 2.47
N THR A 159 4.65 -0.99 1.93
CA THR A 159 3.94 0.07 2.66
C THR A 159 2.69 -0.46 3.33
N ASP A 160 1.90 -1.28 2.66
CA ASP A 160 0.66 -1.86 3.20
C ASP A 160 0.86 -3.25 3.85
N GLY A 161 2.06 -3.83 3.72
CA GLY A 161 2.47 -5.06 4.40
C GLY A 161 1.86 -6.33 3.81
N ASP A 162 1.39 -6.30 2.56
CA ASP A 162 0.78 -7.42 1.84
C ASP A 162 1.83 -8.51 1.49
N GLY A 163 3.10 -8.10 1.44
CA GLY A 163 4.26 -8.95 1.21
C GLY A 163 4.82 -8.98 -0.21
N ASP A 164 4.28 -8.18 -1.12
CA ASP A 164 4.97 -7.63 -2.29
C ASP A 164 5.53 -6.25 -1.94
N GLY A 165 6.63 -5.84 -2.57
CA GLY A 165 7.23 -4.54 -2.27
C GLY A 165 6.73 -3.44 -3.21
N ASP A 166 6.72 -2.19 -2.77
CA ASP A 166 6.12 -1.04 -3.45
C ASP A 166 6.57 -0.88 -4.91
N PHE A 167 7.84 -1.23 -5.20
CA PHE A 167 8.38 -1.27 -6.56
C PHE A 167 7.61 -2.20 -7.52
N ILE A 168 7.18 -3.37 -7.04
CA ILE A 168 6.49 -4.41 -7.83
C ILE A 168 4.97 -4.48 -7.58
N ASP A 169 4.51 -3.85 -6.51
CA ASP A 169 3.13 -3.84 -6.07
C ASP A 169 2.28 -2.88 -6.94
N PRO A 170 1.19 -3.36 -7.57
CA PRO A 170 0.23 -2.51 -8.27
C PRO A 170 -0.50 -1.50 -7.38
N GLU A 171 -0.80 -1.82 -6.11
CA GLU A 171 -1.44 -0.91 -5.14
C GLU A 171 -0.65 -0.84 -3.81
N PRO A 172 0.51 -0.16 -3.79
CA PRO A 172 1.39 -0.09 -2.60
C PRO A 172 0.74 0.42 -1.31
N CYS A 173 -0.43 1.06 -1.40
CA CYS A 173 -1.11 1.68 -0.26
C CYS A 173 -2.36 0.92 0.19
N TRP A 174 -2.84 -0.03 -0.60
CA TRP A 174 -4.15 -0.63 -0.39
C TRP A 174 -4.16 -2.09 -0.76
N ASN A 175 -4.77 -2.87 0.12
CA ASN A 175 -5.14 -4.22 -0.24
C ASN A 175 -6.43 -4.21 -1.07
N LEU A 176 -6.67 -5.29 -1.82
CA LEU A 176 -7.93 -5.49 -2.49
C LEU A 176 -8.89 -6.35 -1.66
N LYS A 177 -10.17 -6.12 -1.87
CA LYS A 177 -11.25 -6.93 -1.32
C LYS A 177 -12.22 -7.28 -2.41
N VAL A 178 -12.44 -8.57 -2.57
CA VAL A 178 -13.30 -9.13 -3.61
C VAL A 178 -14.61 -9.56 -2.97
N GLU A 179 -15.70 -8.91 -3.39
CA GLU A 179 -17.05 -9.24 -2.97
C GLU A 179 -17.80 -9.96 -4.11
N ILE A 180 -18.27 -11.17 -3.83
CA ILE A 180 -18.95 -12.02 -4.82
C ILE A 180 -20.39 -12.27 -4.36
N TYR A 181 -21.35 -11.88 -5.20
CA TYR A 181 -22.78 -11.96 -4.92
C TYR A 181 -23.43 -13.05 -5.77
N ILE A 182 -23.76 -14.20 -5.17
CA ILE A 182 -24.50 -15.26 -5.84
C ILE A 182 -25.99 -14.91 -5.82
N LYS A 183 -26.54 -14.58 -6.99
CA LYS A 183 -27.91 -14.08 -7.13
C LYS A 183 -28.90 -15.23 -7.28
N GLU A 184 -28.70 -16.05 -8.28
CA GLU A 184 -29.67 -17.06 -8.71
C GLU A 184 -28.97 -18.27 -9.34
N PHE A 185 -29.61 -19.42 -9.18
CA PHE A 185 -29.20 -20.66 -9.81
C PHE A 185 -30.40 -21.44 -10.34
N THR A 186 -30.27 -22.01 -11.53
CA THR A 186 -31.27 -22.89 -12.13
C THR A 186 -30.64 -24.23 -12.46
N LEU A 187 -31.16 -25.30 -11.83
CA LEU A 187 -30.76 -26.67 -12.15
C LEU A 187 -31.45 -27.13 -13.43
N LYS A 188 -30.69 -27.58 -14.44
CA LYS A 188 -31.24 -28.05 -15.73
C LYS A 188 -31.28 -29.55 -15.87
N LYS A 189 -30.53 -30.27 -15.03
CA LYS A 189 -30.44 -31.73 -15.05
C LYS A 189 -30.68 -32.30 -13.67
N ASN A 190 -31.47 -33.37 -13.60
CA ASN A 190 -31.75 -34.00 -12.33
C ASN A 190 -30.49 -34.68 -11.77
N MET A 191 -30.15 -34.41 -10.52
CA MET A 191 -28.96 -34.97 -9.84
C MET A 191 -29.35 -36.01 -8.78
N ASP A 192 -30.55 -35.89 -8.21
CA ASP A 192 -31.05 -36.74 -7.12
C ASP A 192 -32.19 -37.68 -7.53
N VAL A 193 -32.30 -38.82 -6.83
CA VAL A 193 -33.39 -39.80 -6.98
C VAL A 193 -34.78 -39.22 -6.61
N GLY A 194 -34.85 -38.01 -6.06
CA GLY A 194 -36.08 -37.29 -5.71
C GLY A 194 -36.47 -36.12 -6.64
N GLY A 195 -35.63 -35.76 -7.61
CA GLY A 195 -35.78 -34.52 -8.36
C GLY A 195 -35.11 -33.34 -7.64
N GLY A 196 -33.99 -32.83 -8.17
CA GLY A 196 -33.28 -31.68 -7.61
C GLY A 196 -31.79 -31.94 -7.35
N ALA A 197 -31.20 -31.09 -6.52
CA ALA A 197 -29.83 -31.16 -6.00
C ALA A 197 -29.71 -30.36 -4.67
N ASN A 198 -28.72 -30.72 -3.84
CA ASN A 198 -28.30 -29.89 -2.70
C ASN A 198 -26.93 -29.28 -3.00
N LEU A 199 -26.89 -27.97 -3.24
CA LEU A 199 -25.70 -27.33 -3.76
C LEU A 199 -24.72 -26.92 -2.67
N TYR A 200 -23.46 -27.10 -2.98
CA TYR A 200 -22.29 -26.60 -2.29
C TYR A 200 -21.48 -25.77 -3.27
N PHE A 201 -21.43 -24.46 -3.06
CA PHE A 201 -20.58 -23.57 -3.83
C PHE A 201 -19.19 -23.56 -3.22
N VAL A 202 -18.17 -23.76 -4.05
CA VAL A 202 -16.76 -23.58 -3.72
C VAL A 202 -16.24 -22.44 -4.57
N ILE A 203 -15.72 -21.42 -3.91
CA ILE A 203 -15.16 -20.23 -4.55
C ILE A 203 -13.70 -20.15 -4.17
N ASN A 204 -12.82 -20.09 -5.17
CA ASN A 204 -11.41 -19.85 -5.00
C ASN A 204 -11.06 -18.50 -5.63
N VAL A 205 -10.33 -17.66 -4.90
CA VAL A 205 -9.81 -16.37 -5.37
C VAL A 205 -8.33 -16.35 -5.00
N GLY A 206 -7.45 -16.41 -5.98
CA GLY A 206 -6.03 -16.69 -5.73
C GLY A 206 -5.85 -17.99 -4.92
N ASP A 207 -5.18 -17.91 -3.77
CA ASP A 207 -4.94 -19.03 -2.85
C ASP A 207 -6.04 -19.19 -1.77
N GLU A 208 -6.99 -18.26 -1.67
CA GLU A 208 -8.06 -18.32 -0.68
C GLU A 208 -9.27 -19.13 -1.18
N THR A 209 -9.86 -19.94 -0.29
CA THR A 209 -11.07 -20.72 -0.58
C THR A 209 -12.20 -20.34 0.38
N ARG A 210 -13.38 -20.09 -0.17
CA ARG A 210 -14.64 -19.89 0.57
C ARG A 210 -15.71 -20.83 0.05
N THR A 211 -16.66 -21.18 0.91
CA THR A 211 -17.74 -22.11 0.56
C THR A 211 -19.09 -21.70 1.13
N SER A 212 -20.17 -22.06 0.45
CA SER A 212 -21.54 -21.88 0.94
C SER A 212 -22.44 -23.04 0.53
N GLU A 213 -23.45 -23.29 1.34
CA GLU A 213 -24.46 -24.32 1.12
C GLU A 213 -25.79 -23.70 0.72
N VAL A 214 -26.42 -24.26 -0.32
CA VAL A 214 -27.77 -23.91 -0.75
C VAL A 214 -28.58 -25.18 -0.89
N TRP A 215 -29.63 -25.28 -0.07
CA TRP A 215 -30.46 -26.47 0.02
C TRP A 215 -31.70 -26.37 -0.87
N ASP A 216 -32.21 -27.54 -1.26
CA ASP A 216 -33.48 -27.72 -1.98
C ASP A 216 -33.54 -26.92 -3.29
N VAL A 217 -32.64 -27.23 -4.21
CA VAL A 217 -32.68 -26.69 -5.58
C VAL A 217 -33.47 -27.64 -6.46
N SER A 218 -34.62 -27.17 -6.95
CA SER A 218 -35.54 -27.98 -7.75
C SER A 218 -35.20 -27.90 -9.24
N LEU A 219 -35.42 -29.02 -9.95
CA LEU A 219 -35.18 -29.11 -11.38
C LEU A 219 -36.03 -28.09 -12.18
N ASN A 220 -35.39 -27.36 -13.09
CA ASN A 220 -35.95 -26.34 -13.97
C ASN A 220 -36.70 -25.22 -13.22
N GLN A 221 -36.34 -24.97 -11.97
CA GLN A 221 -36.84 -23.85 -11.19
C GLN A 221 -35.68 -22.93 -10.84
N GLU A 222 -35.89 -21.65 -11.05
CA GLU A 222 -34.97 -20.61 -10.60
C GLU A 222 -35.01 -20.53 -9.08
N LYS A 223 -33.83 -20.68 -8.46
CA LYS A 223 -33.63 -20.51 -7.03
C LYS A 223 -32.85 -19.23 -6.80
N ARG A 224 -33.48 -18.27 -6.14
CA ARG A 224 -32.79 -17.10 -5.60
C ARG A 224 -31.95 -17.51 -4.39
N ILE A 225 -30.67 -17.11 -4.39
CA ILE A 225 -29.67 -17.49 -3.38
C ILE A 225 -29.35 -16.30 -2.47
N ASP A 226 -29.13 -15.11 -3.02
CA ASP A 226 -28.76 -13.88 -2.29
C ASP A 226 -27.64 -14.07 -1.25
N THR A 227 -26.57 -14.77 -1.62
CA THR A 227 -25.40 -14.97 -0.75
C THR A 227 -24.26 -14.07 -1.20
N MET A 228 -23.55 -13.47 -0.24
CA MET A 228 -22.37 -12.66 -0.47
C MET A 228 -21.14 -13.34 0.16
N PHE A 229 -20.03 -13.32 -0.57
CA PHE A 229 -18.71 -13.70 -0.09
C PHE A 229 -17.82 -12.47 -0.09
N SER A 230 -16.98 -12.37 0.93
CA SER A 230 -15.99 -11.31 1.08
C SER A 230 -14.65 -11.99 1.30
N ILE A 231 -13.69 -11.70 0.42
CA ILE A 231 -12.34 -12.26 0.46
C ILE A 231 -11.38 -11.08 0.38
N ASP A 232 -10.56 -10.93 1.41
CA ASP A 232 -9.42 -10.03 1.37
C ASP A 232 -8.38 -10.68 0.44
N PHE A 233 -7.97 -9.93 -0.57
CA PHE A 233 -7.02 -10.33 -1.60
C PHE A 233 -5.85 -9.36 -1.52
N PHE A 234 -4.80 -9.82 -0.83
CA PHE A 234 -3.45 -9.26 -0.96
C PHE A 234 -3.12 -9.36 -2.46
N ASP A 235 -2.95 -8.24 -3.14
CA ASP A 235 -2.71 -8.18 -4.58
C ASP A 235 -1.33 -8.70 -5.00
N ARG A 236 -0.61 -9.27 -4.03
CA ARG A 236 0.44 -10.26 -4.17
C ARG A 236 0.42 -11.08 -5.47
N ASN A 237 1.40 -10.83 -6.33
CA ASN A 237 1.62 -11.42 -7.66
C ASN A 237 0.65 -10.99 -8.77
N ALA A 238 -0.09 -9.88 -8.62
CA ALA A 238 -0.78 -9.23 -9.74
C ALA A 238 0.18 -8.46 -10.68
N HIS A 239 1.41 -8.98 -10.86
CA HIS A 239 2.44 -8.38 -11.69
C HIS A 239 1.98 -8.31 -13.16
N ASP A 240 1.92 -7.08 -13.70
CA ASP A 240 1.63 -6.77 -15.10
C ASP A 240 0.28 -7.27 -15.64
N SER A 241 -0.62 -7.74 -14.78
CA SER A 241 -1.94 -8.15 -15.19
C SER A 241 -2.97 -7.79 -14.13
N ASP A 242 -3.86 -6.88 -14.54
CA ASP A 242 -5.23 -6.65 -14.08
C ASP A 242 -6.09 -7.95 -14.04
N GLU A 243 -5.50 -9.12 -13.77
CA GLU A 243 -6.12 -10.44 -13.87
C GLU A 243 -6.31 -11.04 -12.48
N LEU A 244 -7.56 -11.13 -12.06
CA LEU A 244 -7.96 -11.87 -10.87
C LEU A 244 -8.52 -13.23 -11.29
N ARG A 245 -7.90 -14.31 -10.81
CA ARG A 245 -8.36 -15.67 -11.09
C ARG A 245 -9.42 -16.06 -10.08
N ILE A 246 -10.65 -16.18 -10.53
CA ILE A 246 -11.76 -16.66 -9.71
C ILE A 246 -12.21 -18.01 -10.26
N GLN A 247 -12.28 -19.00 -9.37
CA GLN A 247 -12.89 -20.28 -9.68
C GLN A 247 -14.15 -20.43 -8.84
N LEU A 248 -15.26 -20.80 -9.49
CA LEU A 248 -16.54 -21.00 -8.82
C LEU A 248 -17.13 -22.32 -9.30
N ASN A 249 -17.31 -23.23 -8.37
CA ASN A 249 -17.84 -24.55 -8.61
C ASN A 249 -19.14 -24.73 -7.84
N ALA A 250 -20.17 -25.24 -8.50
CA ALA A 250 -21.35 -25.78 -7.84
C ALA A 250 -21.22 -27.30 -7.76
N ILE A 251 -21.32 -27.85 -6.56
CA ILE A 251 -21.17 -29.29 -6.28
C ILE A 251 -22.46 -29.77 -5.63
N ASP A 252 -22.99 -30.90 -6.09
CA ASP A 252 -24.05 -31.61 -5.39
C ASP A 252 -23.44 -32.34 -4.17
N LYS A 253 -23.88 -31.96 -2.98
CA LYS A 253 -23.32 -32.42 -1.70
C LYS A 253 -23.66 -33.88 -1.39
N ASP A 254 -24.61 -34.44 -2.11
CA ASP A 254 -25.21 -35.73 -1.83
C ASP A 254 -24.30 -36.92 -2.28
N GLN A 255 -24.32 -38.03 -1.53
CA GLN A 255 -23.59 -39.26 -1.88
C GLN A 255 -24.44 -40.24 -2.72
N ASN A 256 -25.66 -39.85 -3.10
CA ASN A 256 -26.59 -40.68 -3.87
C ASN A 256 -26.76 -40.18 -5.32
N SER A 257 -25.87 -39.28 -5.78
CA SER A 257 -25.80 -38.78 -7.14
C SER A 257 -25.99 -39.89 -8.15
N ILE A 258 -27.03 -39.75 -8.97
CA ILE A 258 -27.35 -40.73 -10.02
C ILE A 258 -26.33 -40.73 -11.16
N LEU A 259 -25.44 -39.74 -11.21
CA LEU A 259 -24.47 -39.53 -12.28
C LEU A 259 -23.05 -39.98 -11.92
N GLY A 260 -22.77 -40.27 -10.65
CA GLY A 260 -21.45 -40.74 -10.18
C GLY A 260 -20.37 -39.65 -10.10
N ASP A 261 -20.61 -38.46 -10.65
CA ASP A 261 -19.83 -37.24 -10.45
C ASP A 261 -20.72 -36.21 -9.74
N PRO A 262 -20.35 -35.73 -8.53
CA PRO A 262 -21.14 -34.74 -7.81
C PRO A 262 -20.99 -33.32 -8.37
N THR A 263 -20.05 -33.07 -9.28
CA THR A 263 -19.81 -31.71 -9.81
C THR A 263 -20.88 -31.32 -10.83
N ILE A 264 -21.52 -30.17 -10.64
CA ILE A 264 -22.49 -29.65 -11.61
C ILE A 264 -21.75 -28.92 -12.72
N LYS A 265 -21.97 -29.35 -13.97
CA LYS A 265 -21.38 -28.74 -15.16
C LYS A 265 -22.10 -27.48 -15.57
N ILE A 266 -21.65 -26.37 -15.01
CA ILE A 266 -21.86 -25.02 -15.52
C ILE A 266 -20.62 -24.71 -16.38
N ASP A 267 -20.80 -24.51 -17.68
CA ASP A 267 -19.71 -24.31 -18.66
C ASP A 267 -18.53 -25.32 -18.61
N ASN A 268 -18.83 -26.62 -18.64
CA ASN A 268 -17.83 -27.72 -18.73
C ASN A 268 -16.88 -27.96 -17.53
N SER A 269 -17.18 -27.47 -16.31
CA SER A 269 -16.62 -27.97 -15.02
C SER A 269 -15.10 -28.22 -14.96
N LYS A 270 -14.31 -27.51 -15.77
CA LYS A 270 -12.86 -27.43 -15.62
C LYS A 270 -12.42 -26.06 -16.10
N GLU A 271 -11.49 -25.54 -15.31
CA GLU A 271 -10.65 -24.37 -15.57
C GLU A 271 -11.30 -23.06 -15.16
N GLU A 272 -10.57 -22.37 -14.28
CA GLU A 272 -10.83 -21.04 -13.72
C GLU A 272 -11.47 -20.09 -14.73
N PHE A 273 -12.43 -19.26 -14.31
CA PHE A 273 -12.85 -18.14 -15.15
C PHE A 273 -11.98 -16.95 -14.79
N LEU A 274 -11.23 -16.49 -15.78
CA LEU A 274 -10.37 -15.33 -15.63
C LEU A 274 -11.25 -14.08 -15.67
N ILE A 275 -11.14 -13.23 -14.66
CA ILE A 275 -11.75 -11.91 -14.69
C ILE A 275 -10.65 -10.88 -14.75
N TYR A 276 -10.83 -9.96 -15.70
CA TYR A 276 -10.04 -8.75 -15.75
C TYR A 276 -10.70 -7.72 -14.85
N TYR A 277 -9.94 -7.15 -13.93
CA TYR A 277 -10.40 -6.09 -13.03
C TYR A 277 -9.67 -4.80 -13.36
N ASP A 278 -10.41 -3.70 -13.47
CA ASP A 278 -9.79 -2.38 -13.57
C ASP A 278 -9.81 -1.77 -12.18
N ILE A 279 -8.62 -1.54 -11.64
CA ILE A 279 -8.43 -1.02 -10.29
C ILE A 279 -8.96 0.40 -10.11
N ASN A 280 -9.18 1.12 -11.22
CA ASN A 280 -9.80 2.44 -11.24
C ASN A 280 -11.32 2.35 -11.35
N ASN A 281 -11.87 1.15 -11.49
CA ASN A 281 -13.28 0.89 -11.68
C ASN A 281 -13.82 -0.17 -10.71
N SER A 282 -14.32 0.30 -9.57
CA SER A 282 -14.97 -0.55 -8.55
C SER A 282 -16.42 -0.92 -8.88
N ASP A 283 -16.84 -0.86 -10.15
CA ASP A 283 -18.23 -1.12 -10.54
C ASP A 283 -18.62 -2.59 -10.29
N LEU A 284 -19.75 -2.79 -9.62
CA LEU A 284 -20.41 -4.08 -9.51
C LEU A 284 -20.75 -4.62 -10.91
N THR A 285 -20.07 -5.69 -11.30
CA THR A 285 -20.21 -6.29 -12.63
C THR A 285 -21.00 -7.58 -12.57
N ASP A 286 -22.00 -7.72 -13.47
CA ASP A 286 -22.88 -8.88 -13.56
C ASP A 286 -22.35 -9.95 -14.51
N TYR A 287 -22.35 -11.20 -14.05
CA TYR A 287 -21.91 -12.38 -14.79
C TYR A 287 -23.00 -13.46 -14.81
N SER A 288 -22.99 -14.25 -15.88
CA SER A 288 -23.87 -15.42 -16.03
C SER A 288 -23.08 -16.57 -16.64
N LEU A 289 -23.10 -17.72 -15.96
CA LEU A 289 -22.53 -18.97 -16.44
C LEU A 289 -23.65 -19.93 -16.83
N THR A 290 -23.47 -20.65 -17.93
CA THR A 290 -24.45 -21.60 -18.43
C THR A 290 -23.76 -22.89 -18.84
N GLY A 291 -24.26 -24.02 -18.38
CA GLY A 291 -23.81 -25.34 -18.84
C GLY A 291 -24.96 -26.33 -19.00
N ASP A 292 -24.58 -27.57 -19.30
CA ASP A 292 -25.52 -28.67 -19.54
C ASP A 292 -26.38 -28.99 -18.30
N GLU A 293 -25.86 -28.71 -17.11
CA GLU A 293 -26.48 -29.15 -15.85
C GLU A 293 -27.08 -27.99 -15.04
N GLY A 294 -26.71 -26.75 -15.33
CA GLY A 294 -27.31 -25.58 -14.69
C GLY A 294 -26.92 -24.23 -15.30
N GLU A 295 -27.57 -23.19 -14.79
CA GLU A 295 -27.28 -21.78 -15.02
C GLU A 295 -27.05 -21.09 -13.68
N LEU A 296 -26.08 -20.18 -13.63
CA LEU A 296 -25.76 -19.38 -12.45
C LEU A 296 -25.60 -17.92 -12.85
N SER A 297 -26.28 -17.02 -12.14
CA SER A 297 -26.02 -15.59 -12.23
C SER A 297 -25.43 -15.07 -10.92
N PHE A 298 -24.39 -14.24 -11.05
CA PHE A 298 -23.68 -13.66 -9.91
C PHE A 298 -23.13 -12.28 -10.28
N SER A 299 -22.67 -11.54 -9.29
CA SER A 299 -21.95 -10.28 -9.48
C SER A 299 -20.66 -10.27 -8.71
N ILE A 300 -19.72 -9.48 -9.18
CA ILE A 300 -18.44 -9.26 -8.51
C ILE A 300 -18.22 -7.76 -8.37
N GLU A 301 -17.75 -7.36 -7.21
CA GLU A 301 -17.29 -6.02 -6.88
C GLU A 301 -15.89 -6.14 -6.29
N ILE A 302 -14.98 -5.25 -6.70
CA ILE A 302 -13.61 -5.20 -6.20
C ILE A 302 -13.43 -3.84 -5.54
N LEU A 303 -12.98 -3.86 -4.30
CA LEU A 303 -12.89 -2.71 -3.42
C LEU A 303 -11.45 -2.57 -2.92
N ARG A 304 -11.00 -1.33 -2.71
CA ARG A 304 -9.78 -1.04 -1.93
C ARG A 304 -10.10 -1.12 -0.44
N THR A 305 -9.18 -1.64 0.35
CA THR A 305 -9.31 -1.78 1.81
C THR A 305 -8.11 -1.27 2.57
#